data_AF-A0A1I6LZR3-F1
#
_entry.id   AF-A0A1I6LZR3-F1
#
_cell.length_a   1.000
_cell.length_b   1.000
_cell.length_c   1.000
_cell.angle_alpha   90.00
_cell.angle_beta   90.00
_cell.angle_gamma   90.00
#
_symmetry.space_group_name_H-M   'P 1'
#
loop_
_entity.id
_entity.type
_entity.pdbx_description
1 polymer ?
#
loop_
_entity_poly.entity_id
_entity_poly.type
_entity_poly.pdbx_seq_one_letter_code
_entity_poly.pdbx_strand_id
1 'polypeptide(L)' 'MEKPLKSTSHPIPWGRIAGIVLVCLAGAYASQHPHTFLYHFVKFIFLPVP' A
#
# COMPACT_ATOMS: atom_id res chain seq x y z
N MET A 1 -44.48 -1.80 -11.58
CA MET A 1 -43.72 -2.08 -10.33
C MET A 1 -42.23 -1.99 -10.68
N GLU A 2 -41.67 -0.80 -10.55
CA GLU A 2 -40.25 -0.54 -10.83
C GLU A 2 -39.44 -0.90 -9.57
N LYS A 3 -38.46 -1.80 -9.69
CA LYS A 3 -37.59 -2.18 -8.58
C LYS A 3 -36.48 -1.11 -8.44
N PRO A 4 -36.18 -0.61 -7.23
CA PRO A 4 -35.11 0.37 -7.06
C PRO A 4 -33.75 -0.30 -7.31
N LEU A 5 -33.01 0.23 -8.30
CA LEU A 5 -31.60 -0.05 -8.50
C LEU A 5 -30.84 0.43 -7.27
N LYS A 6 -30.39 -0.54 -6.45
CA LYS A 6 -29.57 -0.30 -5.28
C LYS A 6 -28.20 0.18 -5.77
N SER A 7 -28.01 1.50 -5.87
CA SER A 7 -26.70 2.11 -6.10
C SER A 7 -25.81 1.81 -4.90
N THR A 8 -25.08 0.70 -4.97
CA THR A 8 -24.02 0.38 -4.02
C THR A 8 -22.82 1.25 -4.33
N SER A 9 -22.92 2.54 -3.99
CA SER A 9 -21.77 3.41 -3.82
C SER A 9 -21.00 2.93 -2.59
N HIS A 10 -20.26 1.82 -2.73
CA HIS A 10 -19.26 1.47 -1.74
C HIS A 10 -18.22 2.60 -1.75
N PRO A 11 -18.03 3.33 -0.64
CA PRO A 11 -17.05 4.39 -0.60
C PRO A 11 -15.70 3.77 -0.92
N ILE A 12 -15.09 4.25 -2.00
CA ILE A 12 -13.76 3.80 -2.40
C ILE A 12 -12.83 4.06 -1.21
N PRO A 13 -12.16 3.03 -0.67
CA PRO A 13 -11.32 3.19 0.50
C PRO A 13 -10.00 3.83 0.09
N TRP A 14 -10.03 5.13 -0.22
CA TRP A 14 -8.88 5.93 -0.65
C TRP A 14 -7.69 5.80 0.30
N GLY A 15 -7.94 5.63 1.60
CA GLY A 15 -6.88 5.37 2.58
C GLY A 15 -6.13 4.05 2.33
N ARG A 16 -6.83 2.97 1.92
CA ARG A 16 -6.18 1.71 1.53
C ARG A 16 -5.39 1.87 0.24
N ILE A 17 -5.94 2.58 -0.74
CA ILE A 17 -5.27 2.83 -2.02
C ILE A 17 -3.99 3.64 -1.80
N ALA A 18 -4.07 4.72 -1.01
CA ALA A 18 -2.91 5.54 -0.65
C ALA A 18 -1.84 4.70 0.08
N GLY A 19 -2.24 3.84 1.03
CA GLY A 19 -1.33 2.93 1.71
C GLY A 19 -0.62 1.96 0.77
N ILE A 20 -1.35 1.34 -0.16
CA ILE A 20 -0.77 0.42 -1.15
C ILE A 20 0.24 1.14 -2.05
N VAL A 21 -0.12 2.33 -2.55
CA VAL A 21 0.77 3.13 -3.39
C VAL A 21 2.05 3.52 -2.63
N LEU A 22 1.92 3.92 -1.36
CA LEU A 22 3.06 4.29 -0.52
C LEU A 22 4.01 3.10 -0.29
N VAL A 23 3.47 1.90 -0.03
CA VAL A 23 4.27 0.68 0.15
C VAL A 23 4.99 0.29 -1.14
N CYS A 24 4.32 0.36 -2.29
CA CYS A 24 4.95 0.10 -3.58
C CYS A 24 6.08 1.09 -3.90
N LEU A 25 5.86 2.39 -3.64
CA LEU A 25 6.89 3.42 -3.79
C LEU A 25 8.06 3.20 -2.85
N ALA A 26 7.80 2.88 -1.58
CA ALA A 26 8.83 2.57 -0.60
C ALA A 26 9.66 1.35 -1.02
N GLY A 27 9.02 0.29 -1.54
CA GLY A 27 9.71 -0.89 -2.06
C GLY A 27 10.57 -0.59 -3.29
N ALA A 28 10.03 0.15 -4.26
CA ALA A 28 10.78 0.54 -5.46
C ALA A 28 11.98 1.46 -5.10
N TYR A 29 11.77 2.45 -4.24
CA TYR A 29 12.83 3.34 -3.76
C TYR A 29 13.92 2.58 -2.98
N ALA A 30 13.50 1.65 -2.12
CA ALA A 30 14.41 0.78 -1.38
C ALA A 30 15.27 -0.09 -2.33
N SER A 31 14.71 -0.60 -3.43
CA SER A 31 15.47 -1.37 -4.44
C SER A 31 16.50 -0.54 -5.20
N GLN A 32 16.25 0.76 -5.40
CA GLN A 32 17.18 1.68 -6.07
C GLN A 32 18.30 2.16 -5.14
N HIS A 33 18.09 2.13 -3.83
CA HIS A 33 19.07 2.57 -2.83
C HIS A 33 19.30 1.51 -1.74
N PRO A 34 20.00 0.40 -2.07
CA PRO A 34 20.21 -0.74 -1.15
C PRO A 34 21.05 -0.41 0.09
N HIS A 35 21.70 0.76 0.12
CA HIS A 35 22.55 1.21 1.23
C HIS A 35 21.92 2.28 2.11
N THR A 36 20.70 2.73 1.80
CA THR A 36 20.04 3.80 2.55
C THR A 36 19.33 3.22 3.77
N PHE A 37 19.37 3.92 4.90
CA PHE A 37 18.69 3.56 6.15
C PHE A 37 17.24 3.10 5.95
N LEU A 38 16.55 3.71 4.99
CA LEU A 38 15.18 3.38 4.60
C LEU A 38 15.03 1.93 4.07
N TYR A 39 16.00 1.43 3.30
CA TYR A 39 16.02 0.05 2.82
C TYR A 39 16.15 -0.94 3.98
N HIS A 40 17.00 -0.66 4.98
CA HIS A 40 17.13 -1.51 6.16
C HIS A 40 15.89 -1.47 7.06
N PHE A 41 15.28 -0.30 7.21
CA PHE A 41 14.04 -0.15 7.97
C PHE A 41 12.88 -0.92 7.32
N VAL A 42 12.71 -0.79 6.00
CA VAL A 42 11.70 -1.55 5.23
C VAL A 42 12.03 -3.05 5.26
N LYS A 43 13.29 -3.44 5.05
CA LYS A 43 13.73 -4.84 5.14
C LYS A 43 13.46 -5.45 6.52
N PHE A 44 13.65 -4.70 7.60
CA PHE A 44 13.40 -5.16 8.97
C PHE A 44 11.89 -5.34 9.26
N ILE A 45 11.04 -4.48 8.70
CA ILE A 45 9.58 -4.60 8.85
C ILE A 45 9.03 -5.78 8.04
N PHE A 46 9.57 -6.03 6.83
CA PHE A 46 9.05 -7.03 5.90
C PHE A 46 9.70 -8.42 6.02
N LEU A 47 10.99 -8.50 6.35
CA LEU A 47 11.64 -9.73 6.77
C LEU A 47 11.87 -9.62 8.28
N PRO A 48 11.10 -10.35 9.12
CA PRO A 48 11.53 -10.64 10.47
C PRO A 48 12.73 -11.58 10.34
N VAL A 49 13.92 -11.00 10.16
CA VAL A 49 15.18 -11.74 10.16
C VAL A 49 15.45 -12.12 11.63
N PRO A 50 15.58 -13.41 11.98
CA PRO A 50 16.04 -13.82 13.31
C PRO A 50 17.45 -13.33 13.62
#